data_AF-A0A2K9NNM3-F1
#
_entry.id   AF-A0A2K9NNM3-F1
#
_cell.length_a   1.000
_cell.length_b   1.000
_cell.length_c   1.000
_cell.angle_alpha   90.00
_cell.angle_beta   90.00
_cell.angle_gamma   90.00
#
_symmetry.space_group_name_H-M   'P 1'
#
loop_
_entity.id
_entity.type
_entity.pdbx_description
1 polymer ?
#
loop_
_entity_poly.entity_id
_entity_poly.type
_entity_poly.pdbx_seq_one_letter_code
_entity_poly.pdbx_strand_id
1 'polypeptide(L)'
;MDCLLCHSDSTSFVADTFLCQQCALVFKNPADFLSTEDDHDRYAQHQNNSEDQGYRDFLGKLLNPLKEFLPPHFNALDFGCGPGPTLSLLLEDEGGDVENYDPIFFPDAHLLIPETYDVVTSTEVVEHFKTPEKDWDLLVSLVKDGGLLGVMTQFYDESIDFQKWWYKNDPTHVAFYQEKTLNYLADNYQLDILYNDHKSVVIFRKRGY
;
A
#
# COMPACT_ATOMS: atom_id res chain seq x y z
N MET A 1 22.77 8.03 3.28
CA MET A 1 22.18 6.68 3.16
C MET A 1 21.36 6.71 1.90
N ASP A 2 21.42 5.66 1.09
CA ASP A 2 20.70 5.59 -0.17
C ASP A 2 19.23 5.30 0.11
N CYS A 3 18.33 5.96 -0.61
CA CYS A 3 16.89 5.76 -0.46
C CYS A 3 16.49 4.33 -0.86
N LEU A 4 15.66 3.68 -0.04
CA LEU A 4 15.21 2.30 -0.28
C LEU A 4 14.25 2.13 -1.47
N LEU A 5 13.76 3.23 -2.06
CA LEU A 5 12.85 3.22 -3.21
C LEU A 5 13.54 3.66 -4.51
N CYS A 6 14.41 4.68 -4.47
CA CYS A 6 14.97 5.28 -5.69
C CYS A 6 16.50 5.36 -5.71
N HIS A 7 17.17 4.81 -4.70
CA HIS A 7 18.63 4.80 -4.52
C HIS A 7 19.33 6.16 -4.52
N SER A 8 18.57 7.26 -4.50
CA SER A 8 19.11 8.62 -4.39
C SER A 8 19.51 8.96 -2.95
N ASP A 9 20.32 10.00 -2.79
CA ASP A 9 20.78 10.47 -1.49
C ASP A 9 19.61 10.85 -0.56
N SER A 10 19.73 10.43 0.70
CA SER A 10 18.81 10.77 1.78
C SER A 10 19.55 11.42 2.95
N THR A 11 18.91 12.39 3.58
CA THR A 11 19.42 13.10 4.76
C THR A 11 18.73 12.60 6.01
N SER A 12 19.42 12.66 7.16
CA SER A 12 18.76 12.45 8.45
C SER A 12 17.56 13.40 8.60
N PHE A 13 16.48 12.86 9.14
CA PHE A 13 15.25 13.60 9.40
C PHE A 13 14.94 13.59 10.90
N VAL A 14 13.67 13.47 11.29
CA VAL A 14 13.22 13.48 12.68
C VAL A 14 13.28 12.07 13.26
N ALA A 15 13.73 11.95 14.52
CA ALA A 15 14.04 10.65 15.13
C ALA A 15 15.08 9.86 14.30
N ASP A 16 15.03 8.53 14.33
CA ASP A 16 15.97 7.64 13.62
C ASP A 16 15.52 7.35 12.17
N THR A 17 15.02 8.39 11.48
CA THR A 17 14.52 8.29 10.09
C THR A 17 15.35 9.11 9.10
N PHE A 18 15.20 8.79 7.83
CA PHE A 18 15.84 9.45 6.70
C PHE A 18 14.80 9.96 5.72
N LEU A 19 15.04 11.14 5.13
CA LEU A 19 14.22 11.74 4.08
C LEU A 19 15.00 11.76 2.76
N CYS A 20 14.47 11.09 1.75
CA CYS A 20 15.05 11.10 0.40
C CYS A 20 14.92 12.49 -0.24
N GLN A 21 15.99 12.97 -0.88
CA GLN A 21 15.98 14.27 -1.55
C GLN A 21 15.36 14.25 -2.96
N GLN A 22 15.12 13.05 -3.51
CA GLN A 22 14.54 12.86 -4.85
C GLN A 22 13.06 12.50 -4.81
N CYS A 23 12.70 11.35 -4.23
CA CYS A 23 11.30 10.89 -4.17
C CYS A 23 10.58 11.29 -2.88
N ALA A 24 11.28 11.95 -1.95
CA ALA A 24 10.74 12.41 -0.67
C ALA A 24 10.16 11.31 0.24
N LEU A 25 10.47 10.03 0.00
CA LEU A 25 10.15 8.96 0.94
C LEU A 25 10.84 9.22 2.27
N VAL A 26 10.10 9.11 3.37
CA VAL A 26 10.67 9.01 4.71
C VAL A 26 10.75 7.54 5.10
N PHE A 27 11.89 7.07 5.60
CA PHE A 27 12.08 5.66 5.94
C PHE A 27 12.96 5.47 7.18
N LYS A 28 12.76 4.36 7.89
CA LYS A 28 13.60 3.95 9.03
C LYS A 28 14.91 3.31 8.54
N ASN A 29 15.94 3.30 9.39
CA ASN A 29 17.17 2.57 9.10
C ASN A 29 16.88 1.06 8.95
N PRO A 30 17.32 0.38 7.88
CA PRO A 30 17.15 -1.07 7.74
C PRO A 30 17.73 -1.89 8.89
N ALA A 31 18.72 -1.37 9.60
CA ALA A 31 19.29 -2.01 10.79
C ALA A 31 18.31 -2.09 11.98
N ASP A 32 17.25 -1.26 11.98
CA ASP A 32 16.26 -1.16 13.05
C ASP A 32 14.95 -1.90 12.70
N PHE A 33 14.90 -2.60 11.56
CA PHE A 33 13.72 -3.36 11.16
C PHE A 33 13.53 -4.55 12.09
N LEU A 34 12.28 -4.81 12.48
CA LEU A 34 11.92 -6.01 13.22
C LEU A 34 12.25 -7.28 12.42
N SER A 35 12.49 -8.36 13.14
CA SER A 35 12.59 -9.68 12.54
C SER A 35 11.23 -10.11 11.97
N THR A 36 11.23 -11.02 11.01
CA THR A 36 10.00 -11.56 10.42
C THR A 36 9.10 -12.23 11.47
N GLU A 37 9.68 -12.80 12.52
CA GLU A 37 8.95 -13.45 13.62
C GLU A 37 8.27 -12.41 14.53
N ASP A 38 8.94 -11.32 14.87
CA ASP A 38 8.36 -10.23 15.67
C ASP A 38 7.27 -9.47 14.91
N ASP A 39 7.38 -9.35 13.59
CA ASP A 39 6.32 -8.78 12.75
C ASP A 39 5.07 -9.67 12.82
N HIS A 40 5.23 -10.97 12.62
CA HIS A 40 4.13 -11.95 12.63
C HIS A 40 3.30 -11.89 13.92
N ASP A 41 3.97 -11.85 15.08
CA ASP A 41 3.30 -11.82 16.38
C ASP A 41 2.50 -10.54 16.61
N ARG A 42 2.91 -9.41 16.01
CA ARG A 42 2.08 -8.19 16.02
C ARG A 42 0.91 -8.30 15.05
N TYR A 43 1.11 -8.78 13.82
CA TYR A 43 0.03 -8.95 12.85
C TYR A 43 -1.08 -9.89 13.34
N ALA A 44 -0.72 -10.96 14.07
CA ALA A 44 -1.69 -11.89 14.64
C ALA A 44 -2.64 -11.26 15.67
N GLN A 45 -2.35 -10.04 16.15
CA GLN A 45 -3.23 -9.28 17.06
C GLN A 45 -4.29 -8.46 16.33
N HIS A 46 -4.21 -8.32 15.00
CA HIS A 46 -5.21 -7.59 14.23
C HIS A 46 -6.55 -8.34 14.24
N GLN A 47 -7.60 -7.61 14.61
CA GLN A 47 -8.98 -8.10 14.61
C GLN A 47 -9.69 -7.62 13.34
N ASN A 48 -9.27 -8.13 12.17
CA ASN A 48 -10.01 -7.89 10.93
C ASN A 48 -11.32 -8.67 11.01
N ASN A 49 -12.44 -7.96 11.17
CA ASN A 49 -13.76 -8.56 11.29
C ASN A 49 -14.69 -7.97 10.25
N SER A 50 -15.14 -8.80 9.30
CA SER A 50 -16.05 -8.38 8.23
C SER A 50 -17.44 -7.97 8.72
N GLU A 51 -17.82 -8.33 9.95
CA GLU A 51 -19.08 -7.90 10.57
C GLU A 51 -18.92 -6.58 11.37
N ASP A 52 -17.69 -6.07 11.52
CA ASP A 52 -17.44 -4.79 12.17
C ASP A 52 -17.71 -3.64 11.20
N GLN A 53 -18.76 -2.87 11.48
CA GLN A 53 -19.13 -1.71 10.65
C GLN A 53 -18.04 -0.64 10.62
N GLY A 54 -17.30 -0.42 11.72
CA GLY A 54 -16.21 0.54 11.76
C GLY A 54 -15.05 0.12 10.86
N TYR A 55 -14.77 -1.18 10.76
CA TYR A 55 -13.77 -1.71 9.82
C TYR A 55 -14.23 -1.62 8.37
N ARG A 56 -15.51 -1.93 8.08
CA ARG A 56 -16.09 -1.70 6.74
C ARG A 56 -16.05 -0.22 6.35
N ASP A 57 -16.39 0.69 7.26
CA ASP A 57 -16.33 2.13 7.02
C ASP A 57 -14.88 2.60 6.76
N PHE A 58 -13.91 2.01 7.47
CA PHE A 58 -12.50 2.25 7.24
C PHE A 58 -12.07 1.82 5.83
N LEU A 59 -12.38 0.59 5.40
CA LEU A 59 -12.11 0.09 4.05
C LEU A 59 -12.90 0.88 2.98
N GLY A 60 -14.07 1.38 3.35
CA GLY A 60 -14.89 2.27 2.54
C GLY A 60 -14.16 3.54 2.09
N LYS A 61 -13.12 4.00 2.82
CA LYS A 61 -12.29 5.13 2.40
C LYS A 61 -11.60 4.88 1.05
N LEU A 62 -11.11 3.65 0.82
CA LEU A 62 -10.54 3.25 -0.46
C LEU A 62 -11.64 2.84 -1.44
N LEU A 63 -12.57 1.99 -1.01
CA LEU A 63 -13.55 1.38 -1.90
C LEU A 63 -14.48 2.42 -2.53
N ASN A 64 -15.00 3.38 -1.75
CA ASN A 64 -15.98 4.34 -2.25
C ASN A 64 -15.49 5.16 -3.46
N PRO A 65 -14.30 5.79 -3.44
CA PRO A 65 -13.77 6.44 -4.64
C PRO A 65 -13.36 5.45 -5.74
N LEU A 66 -12.96 4.22 -5.39
CA LEU A 66 -12.58 3.21 -6.38
C LEU A 66 -13.77 2.79 -7.27
N LYS A 67 -14.99 2.73 -6.72
CA LYS A 67 -16.22 2.36 -7.45
C LYS A 67 -16.49 3.20 -8.69
N GLU A 68 -16.05 4.46 -8.72
CA GLU A 68 -16.23 5.34 -9.88
C GLU A 68 -15.44 4.86 -11.12
N PHE A 69 -14.44 4.02 -10.92
CA PHE A 69 -13.53 3.55 -11.97
C PHE A 69 -13.66 2.05 -12.26
N LEU A 70 -14.37 1.29 -11.41
CA LEU A 70 -14.53 -0.15 -11.57
C LEU A 70 -15.31 -0.48 -12.86
N PRO A 71 -14.84 -1.44 -13.67
CA PRO A 71 -15.66 -2.00 -14.73
C PRO A 71 -16.81 -2.85 -14.13
N PRO A 72 -17.85 -3.19 -14.91
CA PRO A 72 -19.00 -3.96 -14.40
C PRO A 72 -18.64 -5.36 -13.86
N HIS A 73 -17.58 -5.96 -14.40
CA HIS A 73 -16.99 -7.22 -13.95
C HIS A 73 -15.47 -7.10 -14.08
N PHE A 74 -14.74 -7.61 -13.10
CA PHE A 74 -13.28 -7.54 -13.07
C PHE A 74 -12.69 -8.69 -12.24
N ASN A 75 -11.47 -9.08 -12.58
CA ASN A 75 -10.65 -9.90 -11.69
C ASN A 75 -9.83 -8.97 -10.78
N ALA A 76 -9.82 -9.25 -9.48
CA ALA A 76 -9.07 -8.46 -8.51
C ALA A 76 -8.14 -9.30 -7.63
N LEU A 77 -7.14 -8.60 -7.07
CA LEU A 77 -6.31 -9.11 -5.98
C LEU A 77 -6.35 -8.14 -4.82
N ASP A 78 -6.71 -8.63 -3.63
CA ASP A 78 -6.49 -7.92 -2.37
C ASP A 78 -5.11 -8.33 -1.82
N PHE A 79 -4.12 -7.45 -2.02
CA PHE A 79 -2.72 -7.68 -1.66
C PHE A 79 -2.42 -7.20 -0.24
N GLY A 80 -2.04 -8.14 0.62
CA GLY A 80 -1.83 -7.94 2.06
C GLY A 80 -3.16 -7.90 2.82
N CYS A 81 -4.08 -8.80 2.50
CA CYS A 81 -5.44 -8.85 3.05
C CYS A 81 -5.51 -9.17 4.56
N GLY A 82 -4.39 -9.58 5.18
CA GLY A 82 -4.34 -9.95 6.60
C GLY A 82 -5.16 -11.22 6.92
N PRO A 83 -5.46 -11.51 8.19
CA PRO A 83 -6.10 -12.76 8.61
C PRO A 83 -7.62 -12.84 8.35
N GLY A 84 -8.27 -11.71 8.03
CA GLY A 84 -9.72 -11.59 7.91
C GLY A 84 -10.12 -10.74 6.70
N PRO A 85 -9.94 -11.26 5.47
CA PRO A 85 -10.13 -10.49 4.24
C PRO A 85 -11.58 -9.98 4.17
N THR A 86 -11.72 -8.67 4.28
CA THR A 86 -13.03 -7.99 4.24
C THR A 86 -13.18 -7.17 2.97
N LEU A 87 -12.09 -6.56 2.47
CA LEU A 87 -12.15 -5.77 1.25
C LEU A 87 -12.50 -6.64 0.04
N SER A 88 -12.02 -7.87 -0.03
CA SER A 88 -12.41 -8.82 -1.09
C SER A 88 -13.92 -9.03 -1.15
N LEU A 89 -14.58 -9.25 -0.01
CA LEU A 89 -16.04 -9.42 0.06
C LEU A 89 -16.77 -8.17 -0.41
N LEU A 90 -16.25 -6.98 -0.05
CA LEU A 90 -16.85 -5.72 -0.49
C LEU A 90 -16.64 -5.46 -1.99
N LEU A 91 -15.55 -5.95 -2.58
CA LEU A 91 -15.29 -5.87 -4.02
C LEU A 91 -16.12 -6.90 -4.80
N GLU A 92 -16.37 -8.08 -4.24
CA GLU A 92 -17.31 -9.08 -4.78
C GLU A 92 -18.73 -8.51 -4.89
N ASP A 93 -19.19 -7.75 -3.88
CA ASP A 93 -20.47 -7.03 -3.90
C ASP A 93 -20.56 -6.01 -5.06
N GLU A 94 -19.42 -5.51 -5.56
CA GLU A 94 -19.32 -4.60 -6.71
C GLU A 94 -19.10 -5.32 -8.05
N GLY A 95 -19.16 -6.65 -8.07
CA GLY A 95 -19.06 -7.48 -9.28
C GLY A 95 -17.67 -8.02 -9.61
N GLY A 96 -16.74 -7.97 -8.64
CA GLY A 96 -15.39 -8.51 -8.77
C GLY A 96 -15.27 -10.01 -8.48
N ASP A 97 -14.44 -10.71 -9.24
CA ASP A 97 -13.89 -12.02 -8.88
C ASP A 97 -12.55 -11.78 -8.16
N VAL A 98 -12.51 -11.93 -6.83
CA VAL A 98 -11.40 -11.42 -6.00
C VAL A 98 -10.59 -12.54 -5.38
N GLU A 99 -9.28 -12.51 -5.62
CA GLU A 99 -8.30 -13.35 -4.94
C GLU A 99 -7.70 -12.63 -3.74
N ASN A 100 -7.34 -13.38 -2.70
CA ASN A 100 -6.76 -12.86 -1.47
C ASN A 100 -5.31 -13.34 -1.34
N TYR A 101 -4.37 -12.40 -1.22
CA TYR A 101 -2.97 -12.72 -0.97
C TYR A 101 -2.47 -12.01 0.29
N ASP A 102 -1.72 -12.74 1.10
CA ASP A 102 -0.99 -12.19 2.23
C ASP A 102 0.22 -13.10 2.52
N PRO A 103 1.45 -12.57 2.65
CA PRO A 103 2.64 -13.40 2.83
C PRO A 103 2.64 -14.25 4.11
N ILE A 104 1.78 -13.93 5.08
CA ILE A 104 1.64 -14.64 6.34
C ILE A 104 0.37 -15.50 6.34
N PHE A 105 -0.78 -14.91 6.03
CA PHE A 105 -2.07 -15.56 6.25
C PHE A 105 -2.61 -16.30 5.02
N PHE A 106 -2.27 -15.81 3.82
CA PHE A 106 -2.72 -16.37 2.52
C PHE A 106 -1.55 -16.43 1.51
N PRO A 107 -0.47 -17.20 1.80
CA PRO A 107 0.79 -17.10 1.07
C PRO A 107 0.82 -17.92 -0.24
N ASP A 108 -0.19 -17.75 -1.09
CA ASP A 108 -0.23 -18.43 -2.39
C ASP A 108 0.55 -17.64 -3.45
N ALA A 109 1.81 -18.03 -3.66
CA ALA A 109 2.68 -17.43 -4.65
C ALA A 109 2.20 -17.62 -6.11
N HIS A 110 1.26 -18.54 -6.37
CA HIS A 110 0.68 -18.70 -7.70
C HIS A 110 -0.22 -17.54 -8.11
N LEU A 111 -0.66 -16.71 -7.15
CA LEU A 111 -1.41 -15.47 -7.41
C LEU A 111 -0.51 -14.32 -7.88
N LEU A 112 0.82 -14.43 -7.69
CA LEU A 112 1.75 -13.35 -8.01
C LEU A 112 2.24 -13.37 -9.46
N ILE A 113 1.30 -13.52 -10.40
CA ILE A 113 1.59 -13.52 -11.84
C ILE A 113 1.43 -12.10 -12.38
N PRO A 114 2.44 -11.53 -13.07
CA PRO A 114 2.32 -10.20 -13.67
C PRO A 114 1.17 -10.08 -14.68
N GLU A 115 0.61 -8.88 -14.80
CA GLU A 115 -0.45 -8.49 -15.75
C GLU A 115 -1.72 -9.36 -15.64
N THR A 116 -2.09 -9.77 -14.42
CA THR A 116 -3.20 -10.71 -14.19
C THR A 116 -4.51 -10.00 -13.84
N TYR A 117 -4.44 -8.94 -13.04
CA TYR A 117 -5.61 -8.37 -12.39
C TYR A 117 -6.04 -7.06 -13.02
N ASP A 118 -7.34 -6.88 -13.21
CA ASP A 118 -7.91 -5.62 -13.67
C ASP A 118 -7.89 -4.58 -12.53
N VAL A 119 -7.94 -5.05 -11.28
CA VAL A 119 -7.88 -4.24 -10.05
C VAL A 119 -6.96 -4.89 -9.03
N VAL A 120 -6.02 -4.15 -8.48
CA VAL A 120 -5.26 -4.59 -7.29
C VAL A 120 -5.50 -3.58 -6.18
N THR A 121 -5.80 -4.08 -4.98
CA THR A 121 -5.91 -3.24 -3.77
C THR A 121 -4.84 -3.59 -2.77
N SER A 122 -4.39 -2.61 -1.99
CA SER A 122 -3.47 -2.81 -0.89
C SER A 122 -3.73 -1.78 0.21
N THR A 123 -4.20 -2.26 1.38
CA THR A 123 -4.64 -1.39 2.49
C THR A 123 -3.86 -1.67 3.77
N GLU A 124 -3.16 -0.66 4.27
CA GLU A 124 -2.25 -0.74 5.43
C GLU A 124 -1.16 -1.81 5.24
N VAL A 125 -0.45 -1.72 4.11
CA VAL A 125 0.55 -2.71 3.67
C VAL A 125 1.85 -2.03 3.26
N VAL A 126 1.75 -1.02 2.38
CA VAL A 126 2.92 -0.43 1.72
C VAL A 126 3.87 0.29 2.70
N GLU A 127 3.38 0.72 3.87
CA GLU A 127 4.19 1.28 4.96
C GLU A 127 5.13 0.26 5.60
N HIS A 128 4.88 -1.03 5.39
CA HIS A 128 5.67 -2.14 5.92
C HIS A 128 6.72 -2.66 4.92
N PHE A 129 6.78 -2.08 3.72
CA PHE A 129 7.73 -2.47 2.70
C PHE A 129 9.18 -2.22 3.16
N LYS A 130 9.88 -3.32 3.48
CA LYS A 130 11.30 -3.30 3.86
C LYS A 130 12.21 -3.13 2.64
N THR A 131 11.72 -3.44 1.45
CA THR A 131 12.40 -3.23 0.17
C THR A 131 11.49 -2.52 -0.83
N PRO A 132 11.08 -1.25 -0.56
CA PRO A 132 10.04 -0.56 -1.33
C PRO A 132 10.20 -0.63 -2.84
N GLU A 133 11.40 -0.50 -3.41
CA GLU A 133 11.60 -0.67 -4.85
C GLU A 133 11.04 -2.01 -5.36
N LYS A 134 11.48 -3.13 -4.77
CA LYS A 134 11.06 -4.47 -5.18
C LYS A 134 9.60 -4.75 -4.88
N ASP A 135 9.13 -4.23 -3.75
CA ASP A 135 7.77 -4.46 -3.28
C ASP A 135 6.77 -3.69 -4.17
N TRP A 136 7.10 -2.45 -4.58
CA TRP A 136 6.33 -1.69 -5.57
C TRP A 136 6.45 -2.27 -6.98
N ASP A 137 7.64 -2.74 -7.39
CA ASP A 137 7.83 -3.46 -8.65
C ASP A 137 6.87 -4.65 -8.75
N LEU A 138 6.81 -5.47 -7.69
CA LEU A 138 5.87 -6.58 -7.60
C LEU A 138 4.44 -6.06 -7.67
N LEU A 139 4.03 -5.17 -6.77
CA LEU A 139 2.64 -4.71 -6.65
C LEU A 139 2.10 -4.14 -7.99
N VAL A 140 2.89 -3.29 -8.66
CA VAL A 140 2.52 -2.70 -9.95
C VAL A 140 2.53 -3.74 -11.07
N SER A 141 3.45 -4.71 -11.04
CA SER A 141 3.52 -5.75 -12.07
C SER A 141 2.26 -6.60 -12.13
N LEU A 142 1.54 -6.78 -11.01
CA LEU A 142 0.32 -7.61 -10.94
C LEU A 142 -0.88 -6.98 -11.67
N VAL A 143 -0.87 -5.65 -11.80
CA VAL A 143 -1.93 -4.88 -12.44
C VAL A 143 -1.78 -4.96 -13.95
N LYS A 144 -2.86 -5.28 -14.66
CA LYS A 144 -2.90 -5.20 -16.12
C LYS A 144 -2.69 -3.78 -16.63
N ASP A 145 -2.17 -3.65 -17.84
CA ASP A 145 -2.28 -2.43 -18.63
C ASP A 145 -3.73 -1.90 -18.68
N GLY A 146 -3.92 -0.63 -18.32
CA GLY A 146 -5.23 0.01 -18.18
C GLY A 146 -5.97 -0.31 -16.87
N GLY A 147 -5.45 -1.23 -16.06
CA GLY A 147 -6.01 -1.64 -14.78
C GLY A 147 -5.80 -0.63 -13.66
N LEU A 148 -6.41 -0.90 -12.52
CA LEU A 148 -6.43 -0.03 -11.34
C LEU A 148 -5.54 -0.57 -10.22
N LEU A 149 -4.84 0.34 -9.55
CA LEU A 149 -4.14 0.07 -8.29
C LEU A 149 -4.65 1.01 -7.22
N GLY A 150 -5.40 0.48 -6.25
CA GLY A 150 -5.89 1.21 -5.09
C GLY A 150 -4.99 0.98 -3.88
N VAL A 151 -4.41 2.05 -3.34
CA VAL A 151 -3.53 1.95 -2.16
C VAL A 151 -4.09 2.82 -1.04
N MET A 152 -4.15 2.25 0.17
CA MET A 152 -4.48 2.96 1.39
C MET A 152 -3.37 2.81 2.42
N THR A 153 -2.80 3.92 2.86
CA THR A 153 -1.76 4.03 3.90
C THR A 153 -1.72 5.48 4.37
N GLN A 154 -1.42 5.79 5.62
CA GLN A 154 -1.45 7.19 6.05
C GLN A 154 -0.28 8.00 5.45
N PHE A 155 -0.60 9.07 4.72
CA PHE A 155 0.38 9.97 4.12
C PHE A 155 0.94 10.95 5.14
N TYR A 156 2.22 11.25 5.01
CA TYR A 156 2.88 12.34 5.70
C TYR A 156 2.76 13.64 4.89
N ASP A 157 2.52 14.74 5.58
CA ASP A 157 2.65 16.10 5.05
C ASP A 157 3.21 17.04 6.13
N GLU A 158 3.71 18.21 5.73
CA GLU A 158 4.42 19.13 6.63
C GLU A 158 3.54 19.73 7.75
N SER A 159 2.21 19.61 7.68
CA SER A 159 1.31 19.98 8.78
C SER A 159 1.32 18.98 9.94
N ILE A 160 1.84 17.77 9.72
CA ILE A 160 1.97 16.73 10.74
C ILE A 160 3.28 16.94 11.51
N ASP A 161 3.18 17.08 12.83
CA ASP A 161 4.35 16.99 13.71
C ASP A 161 4.88 15.55 13.70
N PHE A 162 5.84 15.28 12.81
CA PHE A 162 6.38 13.92 12.61
C PHE A 162 6.85 13.32 13.93
N GLN A 163 7.48 14.09 14.81
CA GLN A 163 7.96 13.58 16.10
C GLN A 163 6.82 13.02 16.97
N LYS A 164 5.63 13.59 16.91
CA LYS A 164 4.46 13.18 17.69
C LYS A 164 3.45 12.31 16.92
N TRP A 165 3.63 12.16 15.62
CA TRP A 165 2.74 11.36 14.79
C TRP A 165 2.72 9.91 15.27
N TRP A 166 1.53 9.41 15.63
CA TRP A 166 1.36 8.09 16.23
C TRP A 166 1.64 6.97 15.22
N TYR A 167 1.35 7.20 13.94
CA TYR A 167 1.47 6.20 12.88
C TYR A 167 2.90 5.66 12.75
N LYS A 168 3.92 6.52 12.84
CA LYS A 168 5.33 6.08 12.80
C LYS A 168 5.77 5.26 14.01
N ASN A 169 5.03 5.35 15.12
CA ASN A 169 5.42 4.73 16.38
C ASN A 169 5.18 3.23 16.36
N ASP A 170 4.37 2.71 15.42
CA ASP A 170 4.33 1.28 15.17
C ASP A 170 5.70 0.86 14.58
N PRO A 171 6.43 -0.07 15.24
CA PRO A 171 7.73 -0.48 14.74
C PRO A 171 7.71 -1.29 13.43
N THR A 172 6.56 -1.76 12.93
CA THR A 172 6.44 -2.43 11.62
C THR A 172 6.32 -1.40 10.50
N HIS A 173 5.95 -0.14 10.81
CA HIS A 173 5.88 0.93 9.82
C HIS A 173 7.29 1.45 9.59
N VAL A 174 7.84 1.19 8.41
CA VAL A 174 9.24 1.45 8.06
C VAL A 174 9.39 2.38 6.85
N ALA A 175 8.33 2.59 6.07
CA ALA A 175 8.25 3.48 4.93
C ALA A 175 7.04 4.41 5.08
N PHE A 176 7.24 5.72 4.90
CA PHE A 176 6.18 6.73 5.04
C PHE A 176 6.12 7.56 3.78
N TYR A 177 4.96 7.51 3.12
CA TYR A 177 4.72 8.11 1.82
C TYR A 177 4.14 9.50 1.98
N GLN A 178 4.40 10.35 1.00
CA GLN A 178 3.83 11.69 0.90
C GLN A 178 3.47 11.98 -0.56
N GLU A 179 2.74 13.06 -0.82
CA GLU A 179 2.28 13.39 -2.17
C GLU A 179 3.41 13.41 -3.22
N LYS A 180 4.59 13.93 -2.85
CA LYS A 180 5.78 13.90 -3.73
C LYS A 180 6.24 12.48 -4.06
N THR A 181 6.14 11.55 -3.11
CA THR A 181 6.48 10.14 -3.32
C THR A 181 5.45 9.46 -4.22
N LEU A 182 4.16 9.76 -4.05
CA LEU A 182 3.11 9.24 -4.91
C LEU A 182 3.27 9.71 -6.36
N ASN A 183 3.63 10.99 -6.56
CA ASN A 183 3.95 11.52 -7.90
C ASN A 183 5.19 10.84 -8.49
N TYR A 184 6.24 10.62 -7.69
CA TYR A 184 7.42 9.88 -8.13
C TYR A 184 7.06 8.45 -8.57
N LEU A 185 6.25 7.73 -7.78
CA LEU A 185 5.77 6.40 -8.13
C LEU A 185 4.97 6.44 -9.44
N ALA A 186 4.07 7.41 -9.58
CA ALA A 186 3.28 7.57 -10.80
C ALA A 186 4.15 7.76 -12.05
N ASP A 187 5.16 8.63 -11.97
CA ASP A 187 6.08 8.85 -13.09
C ASP A 187 6.95 7.63 -13.38
N ASN A 188 7.53 7.02 -12.34
CA ASN A 188 8.44 5.88 -12.47
C ASN A 188 7.76 4.63 -13.01
N TYR A 189 6.51 4.38 -12.60
CA TYR A 189 5.74 3.19 -12.95
C TYR A 189 4.72 3.41 -14.06
N GLN A 190 4.74 4.57 -14.71
CA GLN A 190 3.79 4.95 -15.77
C GLN A 190 2.33 4.79 -15.31
N LEU A 191 2.03 5.34 -14.14
CA LEU A 191 0.69 5.39 -13.59
C LEU A 191 0.10 6.79 -13.74
N ASP A 192 -1.20 6.85 -13.93
CA ASP A 192 -1.98 8.08 -13.80
C ASP A 192 -2.67 8.08 -12.43
N ILE A 193 -2.52 9.17 -11.68
CA ILE A 193 -3.27 9.36 -10.43
C ILE A 193 -4.70 9.76 -10.80
N LEU A 194 -5.66 8.86 -10.56
CA LEU A 194 -7.08 9.12 -10.79
C LEU A 194 -7.75 9.79 -9.60
N TYR A 195 -7.31 9.44 -8.39
CA TYR A 195 -7.84 9.97 -7.14
C TYR A 195 -6.73 10.04 -6.08
N ASN A 196 -6.75 11.10 -5.28
CA ASN A 196 -5.90 11.26 -4.11
C ASN A 196 -6.65 12.11 -3.08
N ASP A 197 -6.86 11.59 -1.86
CA ASP A 197 -7.50 12.34 -0.78
C ASP A 197 -6.51 13.22 0.02
N HIS A 198 -5.22 13.17 -0.37
CA HIS A 198 -4.06 13.80 0.25
C HIS A 198 -3.85 13.42 1.72
N LYS A 199 -4.43 12.30 2.17
CA LYS A 199 -4.39 11.86 3.57
C LYS A 199 -4.04 10.40 3.73
N SER A 200 -4.70 9.52 2.98
CA SER A 200 -4.53 8.09 3.14
C SER A 200 -4.83 7.24 1.92
N VAL A 201 -5.49 7.78 0.90
CA VAL A 201 -5.96 6.99 -0.24
C VAL A 201 -5.45 7.58 -1.54
N VAL A 202 -4.88 6.72 -2.38
CA VAL A 202 -4.52 7.03 -3.76
C VAL A 202 -5.00 5.90 -4.67
N ILE A 203 -5.57 6.28 -5.81
CA ILE A 203 -5.97 5.32 -6.85
C ILE A 203 -5.22 5.69 -8.12
N PHE A 204 -4.50 4.71 -8.63
CA PHE A 204 -3.74 4.78 -9.86
C PHE A 204 -4.43 4.02 -10.97
N ARG A 205 -4.20 4.46 -12.21
CA ARG A 205 -4.41 3.65 -13.42
C ARG A 205 -3.07 3.37 -14.06
N LYS A 206 -2.79 2.10 -14.37
CA LYS A 206 -1.60 1.75 -15.13
C LYS A 206 -1.80 2.13 -16.59
N ARG A 207 -0.87 2.91 -17.17
CA ARG A 207 -0.93 3.25 -18.59
C ARG A 207 -0.68 1.99 -19.41
N GLY A 208 -1.54 1.73 -20.39
CA GLY A 208 -1.31 0.66 -21.35
C GLY A 208 -0.30 1.06 -22.41
N TYR A 209 0.52 0.10 -22.84
CA TYR A 209 1.47 0.28 -23.95
C TYR A 209 0.83 0.11 -25.33
#